data_AF-A0A7W5FF48-F1
#
_entry.id   AF-A0A7W5FF48-F1
#
_cell.length_a   1.000
_cell.length_b   1.000
_cell.length_c   1.000
_cell.angle_alpha   90.00
_cell.angle_beta   90.00
_cell.angle_gamma   90.00
#
_symmetry.space_group_name_H-M   'P 1'
#
loop_
_entity.id
_entity.type
_entity.pdbx_description
1 polymer ?
#
loop_
_entity_poly.entity_id
_entity_poly.type
_entity_poly.pdbx_seq_one_letter_code
_entity_poly.pdbx_strand_id
1 'polypeptide(L)'
;MSDKRKDPLEILRLLFTDQPDLLRILTLRHLESEGLLGAYREQGGLFASPAVVCVTGRTSAGKTTIGNLLFGEDVMPSTGRLNCTDYIGSLLLRSNLCYIDTPGAGSRENYENVTRLALGLPLLGRLEVPTMKVRDYRPDEPDTYDEFEIPASEWPTRSAAYQPDAIVYVIAPHAGFGRDDAHFLQDMLTAHGAKLVICLNRFRRSGVDLLTPENLLDARDEVEEVYRRVFPGGEIQPRFVELDALGGLGIGDLTREICRTIPSAKLGKVQAVLDGELKEFAARERDRRHRRVLHRIAARLALYTVDQHLGDADVLAEAATAVAQHTAVTFDGMDALAKVDIEIGNLVEAGVGKARDLRTEAVTTDRVETRERPIYHRTPRIETFESTSYIKDVRHRVVKEKQQKGFFGFVGAYFEAGVDHVAEALGGNLDPESHARINARARERTYDTVERTVAEEYQTPVQRIEQRVTGYDEEIVATVTEVVSVVPEVVGKRSLAGGVPVIELLVGVGHGVRRHLAGDGSGVEACIAAAQQQAELALHPERTRLDKLAHEGGQAEAAIVGVLDDRLAGM
;
A
#
# COMPACT_ATOMS: atom_id res chain seq x y z
N MET A 1 -9.87 20.53 25.41
CA MET A 1 -9.71 19.06 25.38
C MET A 1 -8.63 18.78 24.35
N SER A 2 -7.38 18.59 24.78
CA SER A 2 -6.26 18.35 23.86
C SER A 2 -6.39 16.92 23.36
N ASP A 3 -6.54 16.80 22.05
CA ASP A 3 -6.51 15.56 21.30
C ASP A 3 -5.19 14.84 21.61
N LYS A 4 -5.25 13.78 22.42
CA LYS A 4 -4.08 12.94 22.73
C LYS A 4 -3.81 12.11 21.47
N ARG A 5 -3.07 12.66 20.51
CA ARG A 5 -2.45 11.86 19.44
C ARG A 5 -1.74 10.69 20.12
N LYS A 6 -2.09 9.47 19.70
CA LYS A 6 -1.38 8.27 20.15
C LYS A 6 0.07 8.38 19.67
N ASP A 7 1.00 7.87 20.46
CA ASP A 7 2.40 7.75 20.06
C ASP A 7 2.45 6.92 18.76
N PRO A 8 2.97 7.43 17.63
CA PRO A 8 2.98 6.67 16.37
C PRO A 8 3.69 5.31 16.50
N LEU A 9 4.68 5.19 17.40
CA LEU A 9 5.33 3.92 17.72
C LEU A 9 4.38 2.90 18.38
N GLU A 10 3.32 3.36 19.04
CA GLU A 10 2.27 2.51 19.61
C GLU A 10 1.49 1.77 18.51
N ILE A 11 1.26 2.41 17.35
CA ILE A 11 0.61 1.76 16.21
C ILE A 11 1.48 0.63 15.65
N LEU A 12 2.79 0.84 15.49
CA LEU A 12 3.69 -0.25 15.10
C LEU A 12 3.70 -1.38 16.14
N ARG A 13 3.71 -1.05 17.44
CA ARG A 13 3.63 -2.07 18.50
C ARG A 13 2.34 -2.88 18.45
N LEU A 14 1.21 -2.23 18.12
CA LEU A 14 -0.08 -2.91 17.94
C LEU A 14 -0.08 -3.83 16.71
N LEU A 15 0.49 -3.37 15.59
CA LEU A 15 0.60 -4.13 14.34
C LEU A 15 1.58 -5.31 14.43
N PHE A 16 2.53 -5.25 15.36
CA PHE A 16 3.58 -6.26 15.57
C PHE A 16 3.49 -6.89 16.97
N THR A 17 2.28 -7.04 17.51
CA THR A 17 2.06 -7.73 18.80
C THR A 17 2.52 -9.19 18.78
N ASP A 18 2.54 -9.83 17.59
CA ASP A 18 3.10 -11.15 17.33
C ASP A 18 4.64 -11.18 17.22
N GLN A 19 5.29 -10.01 17.10
CA GLN A 19 6.74 -9.86 16.99
C GLN A 19 7.25 -8.69 17.88
N PRO A 20 7.11 -8.78 19.21
CA PRO A 20 7.42 -7.68 20.13
C PRO A 20 8.90 -7.25 20.09
N ASP A 21 9.79 -8.15 19.66
CA ASP A 21 11.22 -7.88 19.55
C ASP A 21 11.61 -7.09 18.29
N LEU A 22 10.71 -6.95 17.32
CA LEU A 22 11.01 -6.32 16.03
C LEU A 22 11.44 -4.85 16.17
N LEU A 23 10.86 -4.13 17.13
CA LEU A 23 11.09 -2.70 17.33
C LEU A 23 12.13 -2.41 18.43
N ARG A 24 12.83 -3.45 18.94
CA ARG A 24 13.86 -3.28 19.98
C ARG A 24 15.13 -2.68 19.37
N ILE A 25 15.66 -1.63 20.01
CA ILE A 25 16.94 -1.00 19.65
C ILE A 25 18.10 -1.98 19.94
N LEU A 26 19.21 -1.86 19.22
CA LEU A 26 20.44 -2.64 19.34
C LEU A 26 20.89 -2.91 20.80
N THR A 27 21.36 -4.14 21.07
CA THR A 27 21.82 -4.62 22.38
C THR A 27 23.26 -5.18 22.28
N LEU A 28 23.92 -5.53 23.39
CA LEU A 28 25.29 -6.08 23.35
C LEU A 28 25.38 -7.43 22.64
N ARG A 29 24.43 -8.35 22.84
CA ARG A 29 24.39 -9.62 22.08
C ARG A 29 24.28 -9.42 20.58
N HIS A 30 23.73 -8.29 20.14
CA HIS A 30 23.63 -7.95 18.73
C HIS A 30 24.97 -7.51 18.12
N LEU A 31 25.88 -6.97 18.93
CA LEU A 31 27.28 -6.82 18.57
C LEU A 31 27.98 -8.19 18.51
N GLU A 32 27.52 -9.17 19.30
CA GLU A 32 27.96 -10.56 19.28
C GLU A 32 27.27 -11.43 18.19
N SER A 33 26.83 -10.85 17.06
CA SER A 33 26.20 -11.63 15.98
C SER A 33 27.11 -12.78 15.50
N GLU A 34 26.55 -13.87 14.97
CA GLU A 34 27.36 -15.02 14.48
C GLU A 34 28.43 -14.62 13.46
N GLY A 35 28.24 -13.51 12.72
CA GLY A 35 29.26 -12.97 11.84
C GLY A 35 30.44 -12.33 12.58
N LEU A 36 30.17 -11.62 13.68
CA LEU A 36 31.21 -11.04 14.54
C LEU A 36 31.89 -12.14 15.35
N LEU A 37 31.11 -13.00 16.02
CA LEU A 37 31.63 -14.16 16.73
C LEU A 37 32.37 -15.11 15.79
N GLY A 38 31.95 -15.29 14.53
CA GLY A 38 32.67 -16.11 13.54
C GLY A 38 34.06 -15.54 13.22
N ALA A 39 34.14 -14.26 12.88
CA ALA A 39 35.40 -13.57 12.60
C ALA A 39 36.34 -13.53 13.81
N TYR A 40 35.80 -13.40 15.03
CA TYR A 40 36.59 -13.37 16.26
C TYR A 40 36.91 -14.76 16.83
N ARG A 41 36.05 -15.78 16.63
CA ARG A 41 36.29 -17.18 17.04
C ARG A 41 37.50 -17.78 16.33
N GLU A 42 37.73 -17.41 15.06
CA GLU A 42 38.91 -17.85 14.32
C GLU A 42 40.23 -17.24 14.86
N GLN A 43 40.16 -16.21 15.72
CA GLN A 43 41.35 -15.48 16.20
C GLN A 43 41.43 -15.29 17.74
N GLY A 44 40.51 -15.83 18.54
CA GLY A 44 40.45 -15.66 20.02
C GLY A 44 39.43 -14.60 20.48
N GLY A 45 38.79 -14.86 21.64
CA GLY A 45 37.63 -14.15 22.20
C GLY A 45 37.75 -12.62 22.34
N LEU A 46 36.60 -11.94 22.49
CA LEU A 46 36.50 -10.46 22.45
C LEU A 46 37.27 -9.80 23.61
N PHE A 47 36.97 -10.20 24.85
CA PHE A 47 37.79 -9.88 26.02
C PHE A 47 38.90 -10.92 26.19
N ALA A 48 40.11 -10.46 26.56
CA ALA A 48 41.29 -11.32 26.73
C ALA A 48 41.12 -12.33 27.88
N SER A 49 40.27 -12.01 28.84
CA SER A 49 39.88 -12.84 29.98
C SER A 49 38.51 -12.39 30.50
N PRO A 50 37.83 -13.16 31.36
CA PRO A 50 36.56 -12.75 31.96
C PRO A 50 36.56 -11.33 32.53
N ALA A 51 35.72 -10.46 31.95
CA ALA A 51 35.46 -9.11 32.40
C ALA A 51 34.14 -9.09 33.19
N VAL A 52 34.20 -8.74 34.47
CA VAL A 52 33.08 -8.87 35.40
C VAL A 52 32.39 -7.52 35.60
N VAL A 53 31.14 -7.44 35.20
CA VAL A 53 30.27 -6.29 35.42
C VAL A 53 29.26 -6.66 36.49
N CYS A 54 29.38 -6.04 37.65
CA CYS A 54 28.42 -6.22 38.73
C CYS A 54 27.36 -5.12 38.68
N VAL A 55 26.09 -5.47 38.77
CA VAL A 55 24.98 -4.53 38.72
C VAL A 55 24.23 -4.58 40.03
N THR A 56 24.15 -3.41 40.67
CA THR A 56 23.57 -3.23 42.01
C THR A 56 22.66 -2.00 42.03
N GLY A 57 21.88 -1.83 43.09
CA GLY A 57 20.77 -0.88 43.15
C GLY A 57 19.58 -1.44 43.92
N ARG A 58 18.61 -0.58 44.21
CA ARG A 58 17.40 -0.97 44.96
C ARG A 58 16.63 -2.08 44.25
N THR A 59 15.80 -2.80 45.03
CA THR A 59 14.82 -3.71 44.44
C THR A 59 13.91 -2.92 43.49
N SER A 60 13.60 -3.51 42.33
CA SER A 60 12.82 -2.87 41.27
C SER A 60 13.48 -1.66 40.58
N ALA A 61 14.78 -1.40 40.79
CA ALA A 61 15.50 -0.37 40.04
C ALA A 61 15.72 -0.73 38.56
N GLY A 62 15.47 -1.98 38.17
CA GLY A 62 15.56 -2.46 36.78
C GLY A 62 16.83 -3.25 36.45
N LYS A 63 17.62 -3.67 37.45
CA LYS A 63 18.90 -4.38 37.25
C LYS A 63 18.80 -5.60 36.34
N THR A 64 17.90 -6.54 36.64
CA THR A 64 17.68 -7.74 35.81
C THR A 64 17.22 -7.37 34.40
N THR A 65 16.35 -6.37 34.28
CA THR A 65 15.87 -5.85 32.99
C THR A 65 17.01 -5.25 32.16
N ILE A 66 17.94 -4.51 32.78
CA ILE A 66 19.16 -4.00 32.13
C ILE A 66 20.03 -5.16 31.67
N GLY A 67 20.18 -6.20 32.48
CA GLY A 67 20.87 -7.43 32.09
C GLY A 67 20.25 -8.01 30.83
N ASN A 68 18.98 -8.38 30.88
CA ASN A 68 18.26 -8.92 29.71
C ASN A 68 18.32 -8.00 28.49
N LEU A 69 18.26 -6.68 28.71
CA LEU A 69 18.43 -5.69 27.64
C LEU A 69 19.84 -5.71 27.06
N LEU A 70 20.90 -5.73 27.87
CA LEU A 70 22.27 -5.90 27.39
C LEU A 70 22.37 -7.20 26.57
N PHE A 71 21.71 -8.27 27.00
CA PHE A 71 21.76 -9.59 26.34
C PHE A 71 20.77 -9.77 25.19
N GLY A 72 19.82 -8.86 24.96
CA GLY A 72 18.83 -8.98 23.90
C GLY A 72 17.85 -10.15 24.03
N GLU A 73 17.77 -10.81 25.19
CA GLU A 73 16.85 -11.92 25.51
C GLU A 73 16.51 -11.91 27.01
N ASP A 74 15.33 -12.44 27.36
CA ASP A 74 14.92 -12.63 28.76
C ASP A 74 15.56 -13.89 29.38
N VAL A 75 16.90 -13.91 29.43
CA VAL A 75 17.67 -15.03 29.98
C VAL A 75 17.44 -15.18 31.48
N MET A 76 17.44 -14.06 32.22
CA MET A 76 17.14 -14.03 33.64
C MET A 76 15.66 -13.66 33.86
N PRO A 77 14.90 -14.40 34.69
CA PRO A 77 13.49 -14.14 34.89
C PRO A 77 13.24 -12.80 35.60
N SER A 78 12.73 -11.82 34.86
CA SER A 78 12.27 -10.53 35.40
C SER A 78 10.83 -10.66 35.93
N THR A 79 10.66 -11.11 37.17
CA THR A 79 9.31 -11.39 37.71
C THR A 79 8.54 -10.15 38.17
N GLY A 80 9.16 -8.95 38.18
CA GLY A 80 8.50 -7.69 38.54
C GLY A 80 7.95 -7.60 39.98
N ARG A 81 8.24 -8.58 40.85
CA ARG A 81 7.79 -8.58 42.25
C ARG A 81 8.75 -7.75 43.13
N LEU A 82 8.23 -7.28 44.27
CA LEU A 82 8.95 -6.41 45.22
C LEU A 82 10.09 -7.12 46.01
N ASN A 83 10.33 -8.41 45.81
CA ASN A 83 11.38 -9.21 46.45
C ASN A 83 11.81 -10.33 45.47
N CYS A 84 12.86 -10.14 44.67
CA CYS A 84 13.14 -11.07 43.56
C CYS A 84 14.54 -11.66 43.47
N THR A 85 15.47 -11.33 44.36
CA THR A 85 16.80 -11.94 44.31
C THR A 85 17.30 -12.09 45.74
N ASP A 86 17.16 -13.29 46.30
CA ASP A 86 17.87 -13.76 47.49
C ASP A 86 19.18 -14.47 47.12
N TYR A 87 19.58 -14.36 45.85
CA TYR A 87 20.74 -14.97 45.23
C TYR A 87 21.51 -13.95 44.37
N ILE A 88 22.74 -14.32 43.99
CA ILE A 88 23.53 -13.63 42.97
C ILE A 88 23.26 -14.30 41.63
N GLY A 89 22.73 -13.57 40.67
CA GLY A 89 22.60 -14.04 39.28
C GLY A 89 23.93 -13.84 38.55
N SER A 90 24.45 -14.88 37.93
CA SER A 90 25.66 -14.86 37.10
C SER A 90 25.29 -15.26 35.68
N LEU A 91 25.86 -14.57 34.70
CA LEU A 91 25.75 -14.94 33.30
C LEU A 91 27.07 -14.64 32.60
N LEU A 92 27.78 -15.69 32.17
CA LEU A 92 28.99 -15.56 31.38
C LEU A 92 28.68 -15.66 29.89
N LEU A 93 28.94 -14.59 29.15
CA LEU A 93 28.79 -14.55 27.70
C LEU A 93 29.97 -15.19 26.97
N ARG A 94 29.72 -15.59 25.72
CA ARG A 94 30.75 -16.13 24.81
C ARG A 94 31.88 -15.13 24.51
N SER A 95 31.66 -13.84 24.74
CA SER A 95 32.67 -12.78 24.64
C SER A 95 33.67 -12.74 25.81
N ASN A 96 33.47 -13.55 26.85
CA ASN A 96 34.08 -13.44 28.18
C ASN A 96 33.60 -12.21 28.97
N LEU A 97 32.45 -11.62 28.65
CA LEU A 97 31.79 -10.66 29.54
C LEU A 97 30.92 -11.43 30.55
N CYS A 98 31.14 -11.21 31.84
CA CYS A 98 30.39 -11.81 32.93
C CYS A 98 29.50 -10.75 33.57
N TYR A 99 28.18 -10.96 33.55
CA TYR A 99 27.22 -10.10 34.20
C TYR A 99 26.76 -10.69 35.52
N ILE A 100 26.88 -9.89 36.58
CA ILE A 100 26.49 -10.27 37.93
C ILE A 100 25.34 -9.38 38.40
N ASP A 101 24.14 -9.95 38.55
CA ASP A 101 22.97 -9.29 39.12
C ASP A 101 22.90 -9.54 40.63
N THR A 102 22.92 -8.47 41.43
CA THR A 102 22.86 -8.59 42.89
C THR A 102 21.45 -8.39 43.45
N PRO A 103 21.16 -8.88 44.66
CA PRO A 103 19.99 -8.46 45.42
C PRO A 103 19.86 -6.94 45.58
N GLY A 104 18.65 -6.50 45.89
CA GLY A 104 18.35 -5.10 46.15
C GLY A 104 19.12 -4.54 47.35
N ALA A 105 19.91 -3.49 47.14
CA ALA A 105 20.50 -2.68 48.21
C ALA A 105 19.50 -1.63 48.75
N GLY A 106 19.71 -1.09 49.95
CA GLY A 106 18.93 0.02 50.50
C GLY A 106 17.50 -0.33 50.91
N SER A 107 17.22 -1.59 51.30
CA SER A 107 15.88 -2.02 51.72
C SER A 107 15.90 -2.94 52.95
N ARG A 108 16.00 -4.26 52.78
CA ARG A 108 16.13 -5.21 53.90
C ARG A 108 17.60 -5.53 54.13
N GLU A 109 18.06 -5.38 55.38
CA GLU A 109 19.45 -5.60 55.78
C GLU A 109 20.00 -6.97 55.33
N ASN A 110 19.20 -8.04 55.37
CA ASN A 110 19.63 -9.36 54.91
C ASN A 110 19.99 -9.41 53.41
N TYR A 111 19.18 -8.77 52.55
CA TYR A 111 19.44 -8.76 51.11
C TYR A 111 20.57 -7.80 50.76
N GLU A 112 20.64 -6.66 51.44
CA GLU A 112 21.75 -5.73 51.27
C GLU A 112 23.07 -6.36 51.72
N ASN A 113 23.08 -7.15 52.80
CA ASN A 113 24.30 -7.85 53.26
C ASN A 113 24.81 -8.88 52.26
N VAL A 114 23.92 -9.53 51.48
CA VAL A 114 24.34 -10.39 50.35
C VAL A 114 25.05 -9.57 49.28
N THR A 115 24.49 -8.42 48.90
CA THR A 115 25.11 -7.49 47.95
C THR A 115 26.42 -6.89 48.47
N ARG A 116 26.46 -6.49 49.74
CA ARG A 116 27.66 -5.98 50.41
C ARG A 116 28.76 -7.03 50.41
N LEU A 117 28.44 -8.28 50.77
CA LEU A 117 29.40 -9.38 50.73
C LEU A 117 29.89 -9.66 49.30
N ALA A 118 29.00 -9.65 48.31
CA ALA A 118 29.35 -9.81 46.90
C ALA A 118 30.36 -8.75 46.43
N LEU A 119 30.18 -7.50 46.87
CA LEU A 119 31.01 -6.36 46.54
C LEU A 119 32.20 -6.14 47.51
N GLY A 120 32.38 -6.99 48.52
CA GLY A 120 33.44 -6.83 49.53
C GLY A 120 33.28 -5.60 50.43
N LEU A 121 32.06 -5.15 50.66
CA LEU A 121 31.72 -4.03 51.55
C LEU A 121 31.47 -4.51 52.99
N PRO A 122 31.62 -3.62 54.00
CA PRO A 122 31.24 -3.93 55.38
C PRO A 122 29.76 -4.30 55.49
N LEU A 123 29.45 -5.35 56.25
CA LEU A 123 28.07 -5.78 56.51
C LEU A 123 27.36 -4.83 57.48
N LEU A 124 26.04 -4.70 57.31
CA LEU A 124 25.16 -3.97 58.24
C LEU A 124 24.75 -4.85 59.41
N GLY A 125 24.75 -4.26 60.61
CA GLY A 125 24.21 -4.88 61.82
C GLY A 125 24.95 -6.14 62.28
N ARG A 126 24.25 -7.01 63.00
CA ARG A 126 24.75 -8.32 63.48
C ARG A 126 24.26 -9.49 62.61
N LEU A 127 23.65 -9.20 61.47
CA LEU A 127 23.02 -10.21 60.62
C LEU A 127 24.08 -10.95 59.83
N GLU A 128 24.24 -12.23 60.14
CA GLU A 128 25.12 -13.13 59.40
C GLU A 128 24.44 -13.57 58.11
N VAL A 129 25.17 -13.44 57.00
CA VAL A 129 24.88 -14.16 55.76
C VAL A 129 25.69 -15.47 55.87
N PRO A 130 25.09 -16.63 56.16
CA PRO A 130 25.85 -17.86 56.36
C PRO A 130 26.37 -18.42 55.02
N THR A 131 25.55 -18.34 53.98
CA THR A 131 25.86 -18.82 52.63
C THR A 131 25.42 -17.81 51.57
N MET A 132 26.19 -17.75 50.49
CA MET A 132 25.93 -17.00 49.27
C MET A 132 25.34 -17.94 48.24
N LYS A 133 24.08 -17.74 47.91
CA LYS A 133 23.40 -18.47 46.86
C LYS A 133 23.73 -17.86 45.50
N VAL A 134 24.18 -18.66 44.54
CA VAL A 134 24.53 -18.23 43.18
C VAL A 134 23.74 -19.05 42.17
N ARG A 135 23.19 -18.36 41.16
CA ARG A 135 22.58 -18.98 39.98
C ARG A 135 23.39 -18.59 38.77
N ASP A 136 24.01 -19.57 38.12
CA ASP A 136 24.78 -19.36 36.90
C ASP A 136 23.93 -19.73 35.68
N TYR A 137 23.41 -18.70 35.01
CA TYR A 137 22.49 -18.82 33.88
C TYR A 137 23.24 -19.17 32.60
N ARG A 138 22.55 -19.90 31.72
CA ARG A 138 23.09 -20.28 30.40
C ARG A 138 22.62 -19.27 29.34
N PRO A 139 23.55 -18.65 28.56
CA PRO A 139 23.19 -17.61 27.59
C PRO A 139 22.24 -18.07 26.47
N ASP A 140 22.22 -19.37 26.17
CA ASP A 140 21.48 -19.94 25.03
C ASP A 140 20.14 -20.58 25.47
N GLU A 141 19.84 -20.62 26.77
CA GLU A 141 18.68 -21.31 27.35
C GLU A 141 17.99 -20.43 28.40
N PRO A 142 16.89 -19.71 28.05
CA PRO A 142 16.17 -18.87 28.99
C PRO A 142 15.71 -19.62 30.25
N ASP A 143 15.82 -18.97 31.40
CA ASP A 143 15.43 -19.51 32.73
C ASP A 143 16.14 -20.83 33.11
N THR A 144 17.24 -21.18 32.44
CA THR A 144 18.04 -22.37 32.74
C THR A 144 19.34 -21.96 33.42
N TYR A 145 19.59 -22.51 34.61
CA TYR A 145 20.74 -22.18 35.44
C TYR A 145 21.22 -23.36 36.27
N ASP A 146 22.51 -23.34 36.60
CA ASP A 146 23.11 -24.17 37.63
C ASP A 146 23.11 -23.38 38.95
N GLU A 147 22.59 -23.98 40.03
CA GLU A 147 22.47 -23.33 41.35
C GLU A 147 23.46 -23.96 42.34
N PHE A 148 24.20 -23.12 43.07
CA PHE A 148 25.12 -23.57 44.11
C PHE A 148 25.24 -22.56 45.24
N GLU A 149 25.74 -23.03 46.39
CA GLU A 149 25.96 -22.21 47.58
C GLU A 149 27.44 -22.15 47.95
N ILE A 150 27.91 -20.96 48.30
CA ILE A 150 29.27 -20.72 48.79
C ILE A 150 29.17 -20.23 50.24
N PRO A 151 29.85 -20.86 51.22
CA PRO A 151 29.91 -20.32 52.57
C PRO A 151 30.43 -18.88 52.57
N ALA A 152 29.81 -17.98 53.32
CA ALA A 152 30.18 -16.56 53.30
C ALA A 152 31.64 -16.31 53.73
N SER A 153 32.16 -17.15 54.63
CA SER A 153 33.57 -17.16 55.03
C SER A 153 34.53 -17.50 53.88
N GLU A 154 34.06 -18.29 52.91
CA GLU A 154 34.82 -18.69 51.73
C GLU A 154 34.61 -17.76 50.53
N TRP A 155 33.61 -16.86 50.60
CA TRP A 155 33.31 -15.95 49.49
C TRP A 155 34.54 -15.13 49.07
N PRO A 156 35.28 -14.42 49.94
CA PRO A 156 36.43 -13.62 49.50
C PRO A 156 37.52 -14.41 48.77
N THR A 157 37.64 -15.71 49.04
CA THR A 157 38.67 -16.59 48.45
C THR A 157 38.17 -17.33 47.21
N ARG A 158 36.92 -17.77 47.20
CA ARG A 158 36.30 -18.49 46.07
C ARG A 158 35.68 -17.56 45.04
N SER A 159 35.41 -16.30 45.39
CA SER A 159 34.76 -15.33 44.51
C SER A 159 35.71 -14.50 43.65
N ALA A 160 36.97 -14.92 43.49
CA ALA A 160 37.94 -14.22 42.64
C ALA A 160 37.42 -14.00 41.20
N ALA A 161 36.62 -14.95 40.68
CA ALA A 161 35.95 -14.85 39.37
C ALA A 161 34.77 -13.86 39.32
N TYR A 162 34.29 -13.40 40.48
CA TYR A 162 33.15 -12.48 40.64
C TYR A 162 33.59 -11.08 41.11
N GLN A 163 34.89 -10.85 41.27
CA GLN A 163 35.41 -9.54 41.64
C GLN A 163 35.11 -8.52 40.52
N PRO A 164 34.44 -7.40 40.82
CA PRO A 164 33.97 -6.49 39.78
C PRO A 164 35.13 -5.74 39.11
N ASP A 165 35.16 -5.79 37.79
CA ASP A 165 35.96 -4.89 36.94
C ASP A 165 35.24 -3.57 36.72
N ALA A 166 33.90 -3.62 36.61
CA ALA A 166 33.03 -2.46 36.60
C ALA A 166 31.80 -2.71 37.49
N ILE A 167 31.27 -1.66 38.10
CA ILE A 167 30.06 -1.69 38.92
C ILE A 167 29.06 -0.71 38.33
N VAL A 168 27.89 -1.20 37.92
CA VAL A 168 26.77 -0.36 37.50
C VAL A 168 25.84 -0.20 38.69
N TYR A 169 25.73 1.03 39.22
CA TYR A 169 24.77 1.35 40.26
C TYR A 169 23.51 1.94 39.65
N VAL A 170 22.42 1.17 39.69
CA VAL A 170 21.15 1.49 39.06
C VAL A 170 20.25 2.22 40.05
N ILE A 171 19.89 3.45 39.69
CA ILE A 171 18.96 4.31 40.42
C ILE A 171 17.73 4.47 39.56
N ALA A 172 16.56 4.31 40.15
CA ALA A 172 15.28 4.62 39.53
C ALA A 172 14.80 5.96 40.09
N PRO A 173 15.03 7.11 39.42
CA PRO A 173 14.88 8.40 40.09
C PRO A 173 13.43 8.69 40.50
N HIS A 174 12.44 8.15 39.78
CA HIS A 174 11.01 8.22 40.16
C HIS A 174 10.69 7.55 41.52
N ALA A 175 11.56 6.67 42.01
CA ALA A 175 11.46 6.04 43.33
C ALA A 175 12.24 6.80 44.42
N GLY A 176 12.91 7.89 44.05
CA GLY A 176 13.76 8.71 44.91
C GLY A 176 15.15 8.11 45.16
N PHE A 177 16.06 8.97 45.63
CA PHE A 177 17.39 8.61 46.11
C PHE A 177 17.48 9.05 47.58
N GLY A 178 17.41 8.10 48.51
CA GLY A 178 17.30 8.37 49.94
C GLY A 178 18.63 8.33 50.69
N ARG A 179 18.57 8.58 51.99
CA ARG A 179 19.74 8.51 52.90
C ARG A 179 20.45 7.15 52.84
N ASP A 180 19.70 6.05 52.82
CA ASP A 180 20.29 4.71 52.79
C ASP A 180 20.99 4.44 51.46
N ASP A 181 20.44 4.95 50.35
CA ASP A 181 21.07 4.90 49.03
C ASP A 181 22.39 5.70 49.00
N ALA A 182 22.40 6.87 49.66
CA ALA A 182 23.58 7.72 49.80
C ALA A 182 24.68 7.05 50.64
N HIS A 183 24.32 6.41 51.76
CA HIS A 183 25.28 5.66 52.59
C HIS A 183 25.85 4.44 51.85
N PHE A 184 24.99 3.68 51.16
CA PHE A 184 25.44 2.54 50.37
C PHE A 184 26.37 2.98 49.22
N LEU A 185 26.04 4.08 48.53
CA LEU A 185 26.90 4.67 47.51
C LEU A 185 28.24 5.14 48.09
N GLN A 186 28.24 5.78 49.27
CA GLN A 186 29.45 6.21 49.95
C GLN A 186 30.38 5.02 50.24
N ASP A 187 29.84 3.90 50.74
CA ASP A 187 30.60 2.68 50.98
C ASP A 187 31.19 2.12 49.67
N MET A 188 30.40 2.06 48.60
CA MET A 188 30.87 1.60 47.29
C MET A 188 31.97 2.49 46.72
N LEU A 189 31.84 3.82 46.81
CA LEU A 189 32.85 4.76 46.31
C LEU A 189 34.15 4.63 47.09
N THR A 190 34.06 4.43 48.40
CA THR A 190 35.23 4.23 49.26
C THR A 190 35.98 2.95 48.90
N ALA A 191 35.26 1.87 48.60
CA ALA A 191 35.87 0.57 48.28
C ALA A 191 36.35 0.46 46.81
N HIS A 192 35.61 1.02 45.86
CA HIS A 192 35.79 0.73 44.43
C HIS A 192 36.06 1.96 43.56
N GLY A 193 35.82 3.17 44.05
CA GLY A 193 36.16 4.44 43.40
C GLY A 193 35.75 4.50 41.93
N ALA A 194 36.74 4.62 41.04
CA ALA A 194 36.56 4.83 39.60
C ALA A 194 35.90 3.66 38.85
N LYS A 195 35.62 2.54 39.54
CA LYS A 195 34.89 1.39 38.98
C LYS A 195 33.39 1.62 38.84
N LEU A 196 32.84 2.69 39.43
CA LEU A 196 31.41 2.95 39.44
C LEU A 196 30.92 3.70 38.20
N VAL A 197 29.82 3.21 37.63
CA VAL A 197 28.99 3.88 36.63
C VAL A 197 27.59 4.06 37.23
N ILE A 198 27.10 5.29 37.24
CA ILE A 198 25.79 5.64 37.80
C ILE A 198 24.75 5.57 36.68
N CYS A 199 23.85 4.60 36.75
CA CYS A 199 22.80 4.41 35.77
C CYS A 199 21.46 4.93 36.30
N LEU A 200 20.94 5.99 35.67
CA LEU A 200 19.65 6.59 35.97
C LEU A 200 18.58 5.97 35.06
N ASN A 201 17.87 4.97 35.57
CA ASN A 201 16.90 4.20 34.80
C ASN A 201 15.52 4.89 34.77
N ARG A 202 15.05 5.19 33.56
CA ARG A 202 13.78 5.81 33.21
C ARG A 202 12.73 4.73 33.04
N PHE A 203 11.70 4.77 33.89
CA PHE A 203 10.58 3.84 33.80
C PHE A 203 9.41 4.49 33.09
N ARG A 204 8.85 3.78 32.10
CA ARG A 204 7.60 4.15 31.45
C ARG A 204 6.48 3.21 31.88
N ARG A 205 5.31 3.76 32.15
CA ARG A 205 4.09 2.98 32.41
C ARG A 205 3.00 3.42 31.45
N SER A 206 2.51 2.48 30.63
CA SER A 206 1.47 2.74 29.61
C SER A 206 1.84 3.90 28.67
N GLY A 207 3.11 3.96 28.25
CA GLY A 207 3.63 5.02 27.36
C GLY A 207 3.96 6.35 28.05
N VAL A 208 3.61 6.52 29.33
CA VAL A 208 3.90 7.76 30.09
C VAL A 208 5.19 7.58 30.88
N ASP A 209 6.08 8.56 30.79
CA ASP A 209 7.30 8.60 31.60
C ASP A 209 6.92 8.84 33.08
N LEU A 210 7.37 7.94 33.96
CA LEU A 210 7.21 8.11 35.41
C LEU A 210 8.23 9.09 35.99
N LEU A 211 9.29 9.39 35.23
CA LEU A 211 10.32 10.33 35.62
C LEU A 211 9.87 11.77 35.33
N THR A 212 9.96 12.65 36.34
CA THR A 212 9.91 14.10 36.12
C THR A 212 11.34 14.67 35.98
N PRO A 213 11.52 15.80 35.26
CA PRO A 213 12.81 16.48 35.20
C PRO A 213 13.40 16.79 36.58
N GLU A 214 12.55 17.14 37.55
CA GLU A 214 12.95 17.43 38.92
C GLU A 214 13.51 16.18 39.60
N ASN A 215 12.85 15.02 39.50
CA ASN A 215 13.36 13.79 40.11
C ASN A 215 14.72 13.36 39.55
N LEU A 216 14.96 13.63 38.27
CA LEU A 216 16.24 13.35 37.63
C LEU A 216 17.35 14.27 38.16
N LEU A 217 17.05 15.57 38.28
CA LEU A 217 17.97 16.56 38.83
C LEU A 217 18.28 16.27 40.30
N ASP A 218 17.25 16.02 41.12
CA ASP A 218 17.41 15.68 42.54
C ASP A 218 18.33 14.47 42.73
N ALA A 219 18.12 13.40 41.95
CA ALA A 219 18.96 12.21 42.04
C ALA A 219 20.42 12.48 41.61
N ARG A 220 20.64 13.35 40.61
CA ARG A 220 21.99 13.76 40.19
C ARG A 220 22.68 14.57 41.27
N ASP A 221 22.00 15.58 41.81
CA ASP A 221 22.54 16.48 42.83
C ASP A 221 22.94 15.72 44.10
N GLU A 222 22.10 14.78 44.55
CA GLU A 222 22.37 13.93 45.71
C GLU A 222 23.57 13.00 45.47
N VAL A 223 23.65 12.37 44.29
CA VAL A 223 24.80 11.54 43.91
C VAL A 223 26.07 12.39 43.89
N GLU A 224 26.03 13.58 43.28
CA GLU A 224 27.15 14.50 43.23
C GLU A 224 27.58 14.99 44.62
N GLU A 225 26.64 15.17 45.56
CA GLU A 225 26.95 15.47 46.94
C GLU A 225 27.74 14.33 47.59
N VAL A 226 27.31 13.08 47.40
CA VAL A 226 28.03 11.90 47.93
C VAL A 226 29.44 11.83 47.34
N TYR A 227 29.60 12.04 46.02
CA TYR A 227 30.93 12.08 45.40
C TYR A 227 31.80 13.20 45.96
N ARG A 228 31.28 14.42 46.14
CA ARG A 228 32.02 15.54 46.76
C ARG A 228 32.41 15.24 48.20
N ARG A 229 31.61 14.46 48.94
CA ARG A 229 31.91 14.06 50.32
C ARG A 229 33.07 13.05 50.37
N VAL A 230 33.11 12.10 49.44
CA VAL A 230 34.15 11.06 49.37
C VAL A 230 35.43 11.56 48.70
N PHE A 231 35.30 12.37 47.65
CA PHE A 231 36.37 12.93 46.82
C PHE A 231 36.27 14.47 46.77
N PRO A 232 36.58 15.18 47.86
CA PRO A 232 36.43 16.63 47.93
C PRO A 232 37.34 17.40 46.97
N GLY A 233 38.42 16.77 46.49
CA GLY A 233 39.31 17.34 45.47
C GLY A 233 38.83 17.13 44.03
N GLY A 234 37.72 16.39 43.83
CA GLY A 234 37.18 16.09 42.51
C GLY A 234 38.01 15.09 41.71
N GLU A 235 38.84 14.28 42.37
CA GLU A 235 39.72 13.28 41.75
C GLU A 235 38.92 12.24 40.95
N ILE A 236 37.72 11.93 41.43
CA ILE A 236 36.77 11.04 40.77
C ILE A 236 35.43 11.77 40.70
N GLN A 237 34.88 11.87 39.49
CA GLN A 237 33.57 12.44 39.22
C GLN A 237 32.56 11.36 38.82
N PRO A 238 31.26 11.55 39.10
CA PRO A 238 30.24 10.59 38.74
C PRO A 238 30.11 10.44 37.23
N ARG A 239 30.06 9.19 36.76
CA ARG A 239 29.79 8.85 35.36
C ARG A 239 28.31 8.53 35.22
N PHE A 240 27.51 9.52 34.84
CA PHE A 240 26.08 9.34 34.67
C PHE A 240 25.75 8.76 33.30
N VAL A 241 24.86 7.77 33.30
CA VAL A 241 24.21 7.24 32.10
C VAL A 241 22.71 7.21 32.34
N GLU A 242 21.96 7.89 31.50
CA GLU A 242 20.50 7.77 31.47
C GLU A 242 20.10 6.60 30.57
N LEU A 243 19.19 5.75 31.05
CA LEU A 243 18.79 4.52 30.38
C LEU A 243 17.28 4.36 30.42
N ASP A 244 16.66 3.82 29.37
CA ASP A 244 15.35 3.18 29.44
C ASP A 244 15.55 1.67 29.33
N ALA A 245 15.51 0.95 30.45
CA ALA A 245 15.74 -0.49 30.47
C ALA A 245 14.69 -1.31 29.68
N LEU A 246 13.48 -0.79 29.47
CA LEU A 246 12.43 -1.46 28.68
C LEU A 246 12.50 -1.10 27.20
N GLY A 247 12.81 0.16 26.89
CA GLY A 247 12.87 0.69 25.53
C GLY A 247 14.23 0.52 24.84
N GLY A 248 15.30 0.26 25.58
CA GLY A 248 16.65 0.11 25.05
C GLY A 248 17.43 1.42 24.86
N LEU A 249 16.85 2.56 25.23
CA LEU A 249 17.52 3.86 25.13
C LEU A 249 18.72 3.93 26.10
N GLY A 250 19.84 4.52 25.67
CA GLY A 250 21.03 4.76 26.51
C GLY A 250 21.95 3.54 26.69
N ILE A 251 21.58 2.37 26.16
CA ILE A 251 22.35 1.12 26.33
C ILE A 251 23.76 1.20 25.72
N GLY A 252 23.91 1.95 24.63
CA GLY A 252 25.21 2.21 24.00
C GLY A 252 26.13 3.07 24.84
N ASP A 253 25.60 4.07 25.54
CA ASP A 253 26.37 4.91 26.45
C ASP A 253 26.74 4.14 27.72
N LEU A 254 25.82 3.32 28.25
CA LEU A 254 26.11 2.41 29.36
C LEU A 254 27.26 1.46 29.02
N THR A 255 27.19 0.83 27.85
CA THR A 255 28.24 -0.04 27.32
C THR A 255 29.58 0.68 27.24
N ARG A 256 29.59 1.91 26.70
CA ARG A 256 30.81 2.71 26.56
C ARG A 256 31.46 2.99 27.91
N GLU A 257 30.67 3.40 28.91
CA GLU A 257 31.20 3.68 30.24
C GLU A 257 31.68 2.42 30.96
N ILE A 258 31.00 1.29 30.80
CA ILE A 258 31.47 -0.01 31.30
C ILE A 258 32.83 -0.35 30.69
N CYS A 259 32.97 -0.25 29.36
CA CYS A 259 34.24 -0.55 28.68
C CYS A 259 35.38 0.39 29.09
N ARG A 260 35.10 1.67 29.36
CA ARG A 260 36.08 2.63 29.91
C ARG A 260 36.55 2.28 31.33
N THR A 261 35.76 1.47 32.03
CA THR A 261 35.99 1.11 33.43
C THR A 261 36.78 -0.19 33.57
N ILE A 262 36.53 -1.14 32.67
CA ILE A 262 37.20 -2.44 32.68
C ILE A 262 38.73 -2.25 32.48
N PRO A 263 39.58 -2.96 33.25
CA PRO A 263 41.04 -2.88 33.10
C PRO A 263 41.50 -3.20 31.67
N SER A 264 42.43 -2.41 31.14
CA SER A 264 42.95 -2.56 29.77
C SER A 264 43.47 -3.96 29.45
N ALA A 265 44.12 -4.61 30.42
CA ALA A 265 44.60 -5.98 30.29
C ALA A 265 43.49 -7.02 30.00
N LYS A 266 42.25 -6.74 30.41
CA LYS A 266 41.08 -7.60 30.16
C LYS A 266 40.33 -7.24 28.88
N LEU A 267 40.44 -6.00 28.41
CA LEU A 267 39.76 -5.52 27.22
C LEU A 267 40.12 -6.36 25.98
N GLY A 268 41.35 -6.88 25.88
CA GLY A 268 41.75 -7.72 24.74
C GLY A 268 41.50 -7.01 23.41
N LYS A 269 40.71 -7.64 22.52
CA LYS A 269 40.36 -7.03 21.22
C LYS A 269 39.31 -5.93 21.35
N VAL A 270 38.60 -5.84 22.48
CA VAL A 270 37.70 -4.70 22.81
C VAL A 270 38.47 -3.37 22.78
N GLN A 271 39.77 -3.38 23.04
CA GLN A 271 40.58 -2.15 23.02
C GLN A 271 40.81 -1.61 21.60
N ALA A 272 41.09 -2.49 20.63
CA ALA A 272 41.14 -2.12 19.19
C ALA A 272 39.75 -1.75 18.65
N VAL A 273 38.71 -2.36 19.22
CA VAL A 273 37.29 -2.12 18.97
C VAL A 273 36.80 -0.74 19.43
N LEU A 274 37.38 -0.17 20.50
CA LEU A 274 37.12 1.21 20.93
C LEU A 274 37.70 2.24 19.94
N ASP A 275 38.73 1.84 19.19
CA ASP A 275 39.34 2.59 18.08
C ASP A 275 38.74 2.17 16.72
N GLY A 276 37.61 2.78 16.36
CA GLY A 276 37.09 2.82 14.97
C GLY A 276 36.32 1.58 14.48
N GLU A 277 36.90 0.38 14.54
CA GLU A 277 36.38 -0.78 13.80
C GLU A 277 35.05 -1.33 14.35
N LEU A 278 34.81 -1.27 15.67
CA LEU A 278 33.52 -1.65 16.23
C LEU A 278 32.46 -0.56 16.08
N LYS A 279 32.86 0.72 15.92
CA LYS A 279 31.90 1.77 15.54
C LYS A 279 31.39 1.53 14.13
N GLU A 280 32.28 1.21 13.19
CA GLU A 280 31.91 0.85 11.82
C GLU A 280 31.12 -0.46 11.77
N PHE A 281 31.52 -1.47 12.55
CA PHE A 281 30.75 -2.71 12.63
C PHE A 281 29.38 -2.52 13.30
N ALA A 282 29.31 -1.83 14.44
CA ALA A 282 28.05 -1.51 15.11
C ALA A 282 27.16 -0.67 14.20
N ALA A 283 27.72 0.26 13.43
CA ALA A 283 26.99 1.01 12.42
C ALA A 283 26.46 0.08 11.31
N ARG A 284 27.27 -0.87 10.82
CA ARG A 284 26.84 -1.87 9.82
C ARG A 284 25.75 -2.81 10.35
N GLU A 285 25.85 -3.30 11.57
CA GLU A 285 24.81 -4.15 12.18
C GLU A 285 23.55 -3.37 12.54
N ARG A 286 23.68 -2.12 13.00
CA ARG A 286 22.56 -1.18 13.19
C ARG A 286 21.80 -1.01 11.89
N ASP A 287 22.54 -0.74 10.83
CA ASP A 287 21.99 -0.55 9.51
C ASP A 287 21.34 -1.81 8.95
N ARG A 288 22.00 -2.96 9.08
CA ARG A 288 21.46 -4.25 8.67
C ARG A 288 20.14 -4.58 9.37
N ARG A 289 20.06 -4.34 10.68
CA ARG A 289 18.85 -4.62 11.48
C ARG A 289 17.76 -3.62 11.18
N HIS A 290 18.09 -2.34 11.13
CA HIS A 290 17.17 -1.29 10.73
C HIS A 290 16.50 -1.63 9.40
N ARG A 291 17.28 -2.07 8.39
CA ARG A 291 16.76 -2.54 7.10
C ARG A 291 15.80 -3.72 7.24
N ARG A 292 16.16 -4.75 8.00
CA ARG A 292 15.27 -5.90 8.23
C ARG A 292 13.95 -5.50 8.90
N VAL A 293 14.01 -4.60 9.88
CA VAL A 293 12.81 -4.06 10.55
C VAL A 293 11.97 -3.29 9.56
N LEU A 294 12.60 -2.41 8.78
CA LEU A 294 11.94 -1.61 7.76
C LEU A 294 11.27 -2.47 6.68
N HIS A 295 11.96 -3.50 6.19
CA HIS A 295 11.40 -4.44 5.21
C HIS A 295 10.20 -5.19 5.75
N ARG A 296 10.23 -5.61 7.02
CA ARG A 296 9.08 -6.26 7.66
C ARG A 296 7.90 -5.32 7.84
N ILE A 297 8.14 -4.08 8.29
CA ILE A 297 7.11 -3.04 8.39
C ILE A 297 6.49 -2.78 7.02
N ALA A 298 7.31 -2.56 6.00
CA ALA A 298 6.87 -2.32 4.63
C ALA A 298 6.09 -3.51 4.06
N ALA A 299 6.57 -4.74 4.26
CA ALA A 299 5.92 -5.95 3.80
C ALA A 299 4.54 -6.14 4.43
N ARG A 300 4.43 -5.95 5.75
CA ARG A 300 3.15 -6.09 6.46
C ARG A 300 2.16 -5.03 6.01
N LEU A 301 2.58 -3.76 5.90
CA LEU A 301 1.69 -2.68 5.49
C LEU A 301 1.30 -2.74 4.00
N ALA A 302 2.11 -3.37 3.15
CA ALA A 302 1.71 -3.67 1.78
C ALA A 302 0.46 -4.56 1.70
N LEU A 303 0.17 -5.36 2.73
CA LEU A 303 -0.99 -6.25 2.80
C LEU A 303 -2.26 -5.53 3.28
N TYR A 304 -2.13 -4.36 3.90
CA TYR A 304 -3.23 -3.58 4.46
C TYR A 304 -3.83 -2.70 3.37
N THR A 305 -5.14 -2.40 3.43
CA THR A 305 -5.71 -1.43 2.49
C THR A 305 -5.22 -0.02 2.82
N VAL A 306 -5.00 0.80 1.80
CA VAL A 306 -4.43 2.16 1.98
C VAL A 306 -5.32 3.15 2.76
N ASP A 307 -6.57 2.76 3.01
CA ASP A 307 -7.56 3.48 3.81
C ASP A 307 -7.87 2.80 5.15
N GLN A 308 -7.06 1.82 5.57
CA GLN A 308 -7.31 1.10 6.81
C GLN A 308 -7.10 2.01 8.03
N HIS A 309 -8.02 1.92 9.00
CA HIS A 309 -7.97 2.67 10.26
C HIS A 309 -7.97 1.72 11.47
N LEU A 310 -7.30 2.12 12.54
CA LEU A 310 -7.28 1.45 13.85
C LEU A 310 -7.86 2.39 14.93
N GLY A 311 -9.19 2.37 15.07
CA GLY A 311 -9.90 3.43 15.78
C GLY A 311 -9.87 4.71 14.96
N ASP A 312 -9.45 5.82 15.57
CA ASP A 312 -9.31 7.12 14.88
C ASP A 312 -7.96 7.28 14.15
N ALA A 313 -7.07 6.29 14.26
CA ALA A 313 -5.72 6.35 13.71
C ALA A 313 -5.66 5.81 12.27
N ASP A 314 -5.13 6.62 11.36
CA ASP A 314 -4.80 6.25 9.97
C ASP A 314 -3.56 5.34 9.97
N VAL A 315 -3.74 4.06 9.66
CA VAL A 315 -2.68 3.06 9.82
C VAL A 315 -1.45 3.39 8.97
N LEU A 316 -1.66 3.86 7.74
CA LEU A 316 -0.57 4.12 6.81
C LEU A 316 0.20 5.39 7.19
N ALA A 317 -0.51 6.47 7.53
CA ALA A 317 0.11 7.74 7.92
C ALA A 317 0.86 7.62 9.25
N GLU A 318 0.25 6.96 10.25
CA GLU A 318 0.87 6.75 11.55
C GLU A 318 2.09 5.83 11.44
N ALA A 319 2.00 4.76 10.65
CA ALA A 319 3.15 3.88 10.47
C ALA A 319 4.31 4.53 9.72
N ALA A 320 4.05 5.36 8.71
CA ALA A 320 5.10 6.11 8.02
C ALA A 320 5.80 7.10 8.96
N THR A 321 5.02 7.79 9.80
CA THR A 321 5.56 8.66 10.87
C THR A 321 6.38 7.85 11.88
N ALA A 322 5.87 6.71 12.31
CA ALA A 322 6.55 5.83 13.26
C ALA A 322 7.85 5.24 12.70
N VAL A 323 7.91 4.94 11.39
CA VAL A 323 9.15 4.52 10.71
C VAL A 323 10.20 5.63 10.79
N ALA A 324 9.82 6.89 10.52
CA ALA A 324 10.72 8.02 10.64
C ALA A 324 11.25 8.19 12.08
N GLN A 325 10.35 8.14 13.07
CA GLN A 325 10.69 8.23 14.49
C GLN A 325 11.61 7.08 14.95
N HIS A 326 11.27 5.84 14.59
CA HIS A 326 12.08 4.66 14.89
C HIS A 326 13.48 4.79 14.28
N THR A 327 13.58 5.30 13.05
CA THR A 327 14.87 5.56 12.39
C THR A 327 15.69 6.59 13.17
N ALA A 328 15.07 7.73 13.52
CA ALA A 328 15.71 8.79 14.29
C ALA A 328 16.28 8.27 15.61
N VAL A 329 15.46 7.54 16.38
CA VAL A 329 15.88 6.95 17.65
C VAL A 329 16.98 5.91 17.47
N THR A 330 16.92 5.12 16.40
CA THR A 330 17.93 4.08 16.12
C THR A 330 19.31 4.68 15.87
N PHE A 331 19.40 5.81 15.16
CA PHE A 331 20.67 6.36 14.68
C PHE A 331 21.19 7.56 15.47
N ASP A 332 20.33 8.40 16.04
CA ASP A 332 20.70 9.69 16.66
C ASP A 332 20.07 9.92 18.05
N GLY A 333 19.24 8.99 18.54
CA GLY A 333 18.66 9.04 19.88
C GLY A 333 17.38 9.89 19.98
N MET A 334 16.92 10.16 21.22
CA MET A 334 15.60 10.79 21.44
C MET A 334 15.55 12.28 21.09
N ASP A 335 16.68 12.99 21.16
CA ASP A 335 16.72 14.42 20.85
C ASP A 335 16.50 14.70 19.34
N ALA A 336 16.68 13.68 18.51
CA ALA A 336 16.40 13.74 17.07
C ALA A 336 14.91 13.69 16.73
N LEU A 337 14.05 13.17 17.63
CA LEU A 337 12.60 13.05 17.40
C LEU A 337 11.94 14.42 17.15
N ALA A 338 12.29 15.42 17.94
CA ALA A 338 11.71 16.76 17.83
C ALA A 338 12.06 17.46 16.51
N LYS A 339 13.23 17.14 15.93
CA LYS A 339 13.67 17.67 14.62
C LYS A 339 12.95 16.96 13.48
N VAL A 340 12.77 15.65 13.62
CA VAL A 340 12.15 14.79 12.61
C VAL A 340 10.63 15.03 12.52
N ASP A 341 9.92 15.20 13.64
CA ASP A 341 8.45 15.29 13.64
C ASP A 341 7.91 16.49 12.82
N ILE A 342 8.57 17.65 12.86
CA ILE A 342 8.09 18.86 12.17
C ILE A 342 8.39 18.80 10.66
N GLU A 343 9.59 18.35 10.28
CA GLU A 343 10.03 18.37 8.88
C GLU A 343 9.43 17.20 8.07
N ILE A 344 9.16 16.07 8.71
CA ILE A 344 8.75 14.83 8.03
C ILE A 344 7.24 14.70 7.90
N GLY A 345 6.45 15.32 8.79
CA GLY A 345 4.98 15.21 8.77
C GLY A 345 4.37 15.56 7.40
N ASN A 346 4.77 16.68 6.81
CA ASN A 346 4.27 17.11 5.49
C ASN A 346 4.69 16.17 4.36
N LEU A 347 5.90 15.61 4.43
CA LEU A 347 6.42 14.68 3.44
C LEU A 347 5.70 13.33 3.51
N VAL A 348 5.40 12.87 4.73
CA VAL A 348 4.59 11.67 4.97
C VAL A 348 3.19 11.87 4.44
N GLU A 349 2.50 12.98 4.76
CA GLU A 349 1.16 13.25 4.24
C GLU A 349 1.11 13.24 2.70
N ALA A 350 2.06 13.91 2.05
CA ALA A 350 2.14 13.94 0.59
C ALA A 350 2.39 12.53 0.00
N GLY A 351 3.30 11.77 0.62
CA GLY A 351 3.61 10.40 0.21
C GLY A 351 2.44 9.43 0.40
N VAL A 352 1.72 9.54 1.52
CA VAL A 352 0.51 8.77 1.82
C VAL A 352 -0.59 9.09 0.81
N GLY A 353 -0.79 10.37 0.49
CA GLY A 353 -1.74 10.80 -0.55
C GLY A 353 -1.43 10.17 -1.90
N LYS A 354 -0.16 10.22 -2.34
CA LYS A 354 0.26 9.57 -3.59
C LYS A 354 0.05 8.05 -3.59
N ALA A 355 0.39 7.38 -2.49
CA ALA A 355 0.18 5.94 -2.37
C ALA A 355 -1.31 5.57 -2.43
N ARG A 356 -2.18 6.38 -1.81
CA ARG A 356 -3.64 6.23 -1.88
C ARG A 356 -4.17 6.40 -3.28
N ASP A 357 -3.76 7.45 -3.98
CA ASP A 357 -4.22 7.72 -5.34
C ASP A 357 -3.84 6.56 -6.29
N LEU A 358 -2.64 6.00 -6.14
CA LEU A 358 -2.17 4.85 -6.93
C LEU A 358 -2.87 3.53 -6.57
N ARG A 359 -3.44 3.43 -5.37
CA ARG A 359 -4.07 2.21 -4.84
C ARG A 359 -5.57 2.41 -4.56
N THR A 360 -6.19 3.30 -5.32
CA THR A 360 -7.65 3.51 -5.31
C THR A 360 -8.19 3.31 -6.71
N GLU A 361 -9.13 2.38 -6.86
CA GLU A 361 -9.77 2.08 -8.14
C GLU A 361 -11.18 2.65 -8.19
N ALA A 362 -11.58 3.15 -9.35
CA ALA A 362 -12.96 3.54 -9.61
C ALA A 362 -13.83 2.28 -9.72
N VAL A 363 -14.92 2.24 -8.96
CA VAL A 363 -15.95 1.21 -9.11
C VAL A 363 -16.91 1.71 -10.17
N THR A 364 -16.94 1.05 -11.32
CA THR A 364 -17.83 1.38 -12.44
C THR A 364 -19.02 0.43 -12.49
N THR A 365 -20.20 0.97 -12.76
CA THR A 365 -21.38 0.20 -13.17
C THR A 365 -21.78 0.60 -14.58
N ASP A 366 -22.50 -0.27 -15.26
CA ASP A 366 -23.08 0.04 -16.56
C ASP A 366 -24.35 0.85 -16.38
N ARG A 367 -24.35 2.09 -16.88
CA ARG A 367 -25.55 2.92 -16.97
C ARG A 367 -26.13 2.82 -18.38
N VAL A 368 -27.36 2.35 -18.45
CA VAL A 368 -28.10 2.19 -19.70
C VAL A 368 -28.78 3.51 -20.05
N GLU A 369 -28.40 4.11 -21.17
CA GLU A 369 -29.12 5.25 -21.72
C GLU A 369 -30.22 4.75 -22.64
N THR A 370 -31.44 5.18 -22.38
CA THR A 370 -32.61 4.81 -23.18
C THR A 370 -33.19 6.03 -23.90
N ARG A 371 -33.80 5.77 -25.05
CA ARG A 371 -34.56 6.77 -25.80
C ARG A 371 -35.89 6.18 -26.19
N GLU A 372 -36.92 7.01 -26.08
CA GLU A 372 -38.25 6.66 -26.55
C GLU A 372 -38.33 6.80 -28.07
N ARG A 373 -38.74 5.72 -28.72
CA ARG A 373 -39.02 5.68 -30.15
C ARG A 373 -40.51 5.40 -30.37
N PRO A 374 -41.26 6.32 -30.98
CA PRO A 374 -42.65 6.08 -31.33
C PRO A 374 -42.76 5.04 -32.46
N ILE A 375 -43.75 4.15 -32.34
CA ILE A 375 -44.18 3.22 -33.38
C ILE A 375 -45.41 3.82 -34.04
N TYR A 376 -45.32 4.03 -35.35
CA TYR A 376 -46.41 4.60 -36.14
C TYR A 376 -47.23 3.51 -36.81
N HIS A 377 -48.55 3.62 -36.70
CA HIS A 377 -49.47 2.94 -37.58
C HIS A 377 -49.84 3.90 -38.71
N ARG A 378 -49.72 3.42 -39.95
CA ARG A 378 -49.94 4.23 -41.16
C ARG A 378 -51.23 3.80 -41.84
N THR A 379 -52.26 4.64 -41.77
CA THR A 379 -53.52 4.40 -42.44
C THR A 379 -53.53 5.12 -43.79
N PRO A 380 -53.69 4.43 -44.94
CA PRO A 380 -53.68 5.08 -46.24
C PRO A 380 -54.90 6.00 -46.39
N ARG A 381 -54.67 7.25 -46.77
CA ARG A 381 -55.72 8.17 -47.22
C ARG A 381 -56.07 7.85 -48.65
N ILE A 382 -57.31 7.42 -48.89
CA ILE A 382 -57.80 7.07 -50.22
C ILE A 382 -58.76 8.17 -50.67
N GLU A 383 -58.39 8.85 -51.75
CA GLU A 383 -59.26 9.81 -52.43
C GLU A 383 -59.81 9.18 -53.70
N THR A 384 -61.09 9.46 -53.95
CA THR A 384 -61.81 8.93 -55.11
C THR A 384 -61.87 10.02 -56.18
N PHE A 385 -61.29 9.74 -57.34
CA PHE A 385 -61.30 10.64 -58.48
C PHE A 385 -62.28 10.11 -59.53
N GLU A 386 -63.28 10.92 -59.85
CA GLU A 386 -64.18 10.65 -60.98
C GLU A 386 -63.60 11.26 -62.24
N SER A 387 -63.35 10.43 -63.25
CA SER A 387 -62.90 10.89 -64.57
C SER A 387 -63.87 10.40 -65.64
N THR A 388 -64.23 11.28 -66.58
CA THR A 388 -65.08 10.93 -67.71
C THR A 388 -64.19 10.66 -68.91
N SER A 389 -64.22 9.42 -69.41
CA SER A 389 -63.51 9.02 -70.64
C SER A 389 -64.53 8.71 -71.75
N TYR A 390 -64.16 8.86 -73.01
CA TYR A 390 -65.05 8.61 -74.15
C TYR A 390 -64.60 7.34 -74.87
N ILE A 391 -65.52 6.40 -75.07
CA ILE A 391 -65.28 5.21 -75.89
C ILE A 391 -65.84 5.49 -77.28
N LYS A 392 -65.03 5.28 -78.32
CA LYS A 392 -65.42 5.41 -79.73
C LYS A 392 -66.00 4.10 -80.23
N ASP A 393 -67.20 4.15 -80.81
CA ASP A 393 -67.87 3.01 -81.43
C ASP A 393 -68.17 3.33 -82.90
N VAL A 394 -67.92 2.38 -83.81
CA VAL A 394 -68.02 2.58 -85.27
C VAL A 394 -69.10 1.67 -85.83
N ARG A 395 -70.10 2.24 -86.51
CA ARG A 395 -71.15 1.46 -87.19
C ARG A 395 -71.18 1.74 -88.69
N HIS A 396 -71.45 0.70 -89.48
CA HIS A 396 -71.38 0.74 -90.95
C HIS A 396 -72.78 0.79 -91.59
N ARG A 397 -72.97 1.67 -92.57
CA ARG A 397 -74.18 1.80 -93.39
C ARG A 397 -73.85 1.68 -94.88
N VAL A 398 -74.60 0.88 -95.65
CA VAL A 398 -74.39 0.67 -97.09
C VAL A 398 -75.29 1.63 -97.90
N VAL A 399 -74.71 2.32 -98.88
CA VAL A 399 -75.41 3.24 -99.81
C VAL A 399 -75.11 2.82 -101.26
N LYS A 400 -76.11 2.88 -102.16
CA LYS A 400 -75.98 2.50 -103.58
C LYS A 400 -75.94 3.74 -104.48
N GLU A 401 -74.98 3.82 -105.40
CA GLU A 401 -74.82 4.96 -106.33
C GLU A 401 -74.62 4.48 -107.78
N LYS A 402 -75.15 5.20 -108.78
CA LYS A 402 -75.06 4.84 -110.21
C LYS A 402 -73.89 5.59 -110.87
N GLN A 403 -72.98 4.87 -111.53
CA GLN A 403 -71.79 5.42 -112.19
C GLN A 403 -71.79 5.10 -113.70
N GLN A 404 -71.28 6.03 -114.51
CA GLN A 404 -71.25 5.93 -115.98
C GLN A 404 -70.11 5.02 -116.46
N LYS A 405 -70.38 4.10 -117.39
CA LYS A 405 -69.40 3.13 -117.94
C LYS A 405 -68.30 3.84 -118.73
N GLY A 406 -67.06 3.36 -118.56
CA GLY A 406 -65.88 3.93 -119.20
C GLY A 406 -65.86 3.85 -120.74
N PHE A 407 -64.95 4.62 -121.35
CA PHE A 407 -64.85 4.92 -122.79
C PHE A 407 -65.07 3.74 -123.76
N PHE A 408 -64.54 2.54 -123.46
CA PHE A 408 -64.75 1.36 -124.31
C PHE A 408 -66.18 0.81 -124.29
N GLY A 409 -66.89 0.91 -123.16
CA GLY A 409 -68.31 0.52 -123.07
C GLY A 409 -69.25 1.51 -123.75
N PHE A 410 -68.88 2.79 -123.79
CA PHE A 410 -69.60 3.83 -124.53
C PHE A 410 -69.47 3.64 -126.05
N VAL A 411 -68.27 3.31 -126.54
CA VAL A 411 -68.02 3.06 -127.97
C VAL A 411 -68.72 1.78 -128.46
N GLY A 412 -68.72 0.71 -127.66
CA GLY A 412 -69.41 -0.54 -128.01
C GLY A 412 -70.93 -0.38 -128.19
N ALA A 413 -71.58 0.39 -127.32
CA ALA A 413 -73.03 0.63 -127.39
C ALA A 413 -73.46 1.42 -128.64
N TYR A 414 -72.60 2.30 -129.15
CA TYR A 414 -72.87 3.06 -130.39
C TYR A 414 -72.52 2.27 -131.66
N PHE A 415 -71.55 1.35 -131.60
CA PHE A 415 -71.19 0.52 -132.75
C PHE A 415 -72.27 -0.52 -133.07
N GLU A 416 -72.86 -1.17 -132.06
CA GLU A 416 -74.01 -2.07 -132.25
C GLU A 416 -75.25 -1.34 -132.79
N ALA A 417 -75.55 -0.13 -132.28
CA ALA A 417 -76.64 0.70 -132.81
C ALA A 417 -76.42 1.11 -134.29
N GLY A 418 -75.15 1.24 -134.72
CA GLY A 418 -74.79 1.46 -136.11
C GLY A 418 -75.03 0.25 -137.01
N VAL A 419 -74.83 -0.97 -136.49
CA VAL A 419 -75.11 -2.23 -137.21
C VAL A 419 -76.62 -2.44 -137.35
N ASP A 420 -77.40 -2.16 -136.29
CA ASP A 420 -78.87 -2.24 -136.32
C ASP A 420 -79.47 -1.23 -137.31
N HIS A 421 -78.88 -0.03 -137.46
CA HIS A 421 -79.30 0.93 -138.48
C HIS A 421 -79.07 0.48 -139.92
N VAL A 422 -78.00 -0.28 -140.18
CA VAL A 422 -77.71 -0.82 -141.51
C VAL A 422 -78.61 -2.01 -141.84
N ALA A 423 -78.97 -2.82 -140.85
CA ALA A 423 -79.89 -3.95 -141.01
C ALA A 423 -81.33 -3.52 -141.36
N GLU A 424 -81.85 -2.45 -140.72
CA GLU A 424 -83.20 -1.95 -141.02
C GLU A 424 -83.27 -1.13 -142.33
N ALA A 425 -82.18 -0.47 -142.75
CA ALA A 425 -82.13 0.27 -144.01
C ALA A 425 -82.21 -0.64 -145.26
N LEU A 426 -81.74 -1.88 -145.16
CA LEU A 426 -81.88 -2.88 -146.23
C LEU A 426 -83.31 -3.46 -146.33
N GLY A 427 -84.17 -3.22 -145.32
CA GLY A 427 -85.56 -3.68 -145.26
C GLY A 427 -86.61 -2.73 -145.86
N GLY A 428 -86.21 -1.55 -146.34
CA GLY A 428 -87.04 -0.75 -147.26
C GLY A 428 -88.14 0.15 -146.68
N ASN A 429 -88.13 0.50 -145.38
CA ASN A 429 -88.88 1.64 -144.84
C ASN A 429 -88.37 2.02 -143.43
N LEU A 430 -87.53 3.06 -143.32
CA LEU A 430 -87.09 3.63 -142.05
C LEU A 430 -87.97 4.84 -141.71
N ASP A 431 -88.91 4.65 -140.78
CA ASP A 431 -89.68 5.74 -140.18
C ASP A 431 -88.95 6.36 -138.96
N PRO A 432 -89.08 7.68 -138.70
CA PRO A 432 -88.41 8.39 -137.62
C PRO A 432 -88.56 7.80 -136.20
N GLU A 433 -89.65 7.11 -135.88
CA GLU A 433 -89.86 6.50 -134.56
C GLU A 433 -88.93 5.32 -134.28
N SER A 434 -88.48 4.62 -135.32
CA SER A 434 -87.56 3.50 -135.19
C SER A 434 -86.14 3.99 -134.86
N HIS A 435 -85.73 5.13 -135.45
CA HIS A 435 -84.51 5.85 -135.09
C HIS A 435 -84.49 6.32 -133.62
N ALA A 436 -85.62 6.78 -133.10
CA ALA A 436 -85.73 7.22 -131.72
C ALA A 436 -85.61 6.04 -130.71
N ARG A 437 -86.20 4.89 -131.05
CA ARG A 437 -86.14 3.67 -130.20
C ARG A 437 -84.74 3.07 -130.11
N ILE A 438 -83.99 3.02 -131.21
CA ILE A 438 -82.61 2.50 -131.23
C ILE A 438 -81.68 3.39 -130.40
N ASN A 439 -81.80 4.72 -130.52
CA ASN A 439 -81.01 5.67 -129.73
C ASN A 439 -81.36 5.69 -128.23
N ALA A 440 -82.64 5.45 -127.87
CA ALA A 440 -83.05 5.37 -126.46
C ALA A 440 -82.46 4.13 -125.76
N ARG A 441 -82.41 2.97 -126.44
CA ARG A 441 -81.80 1.74 -125.89
C ARG A 441 -80.27 1.84 -125.72
N ALA A 442 -79.58 2.57 -126.58
CA ALA A 442 -78.14 2.79 -126.45
C ALA A 442 -77.78 3.64 -125.22
N ARG A 443 -78.67 4.56 -124.80
CA ARG A 443 -78.45 5.45 -123.64
C ARG A 443 -78.70 4.82 -122.28
N GLU A 444 -79.52 3.77 -122.17
CA GLU A 444 -79.73 3.05 -120.90
C GLU A 444 -78.56 2.11 -120.54
N ARG A 445 -77.80 1.64 -121.54
CA ARG A 445 -76.73 0.64 -121.34
C ARG A 445 -75.39 1.23 -120.89
N THR A 446 -75.28 2.55 -120.75
CA THR A 446 -74.04 3.28 -120.42
C THR A 446 -73.80 3.51 -118.92
N TYR A 447 -74.55 2.88 -118.00
CA TYR A 447 -74.37 3.05 -116.54
C TYR A 447 -74.36 1.69 -115.79
N ASP A 448 -73.54 1.56 -114.74
CA ASP A 448 -73.55 0.45 -113.75
C ASP A 448 -73.87 0.97 -112.34
N THR A 449 -74.36 0.11 -111.45
CA THR A 449 -74.67 0.46 -110.04
C THR A 449 -73.64 -0.17 -109.12
N VAL A 450 -73.00 0.61 -108.24
CA VAL A 450 -71.99 0.13 -107.28
C VAL A 450 -72.43 0.41 -105.84
N GLU A 451 -72.27 -0.57 -104.96
CA GLU A 451 -72.55 -0.47 -103.52
C GLU A 451 -71.29 -0.04 -102.75
N ARG A 452 -71.41 0.97 -101.88
CA ARG A 452 -70.32 1.39 -100.98
C ARG A 452 -70.82 1.47 -99.53
N THR A 453 -70.02 0.91 -98.62
CA THR A 453 -70.24 0.96 -97.18
C THR A 453 -69.51 2.16 -96.59
N VAL A 454 -70.22 3.00 -95.83
CA VAL A 454 -69.66 4.18 -95.13
C VAL A 454 -69.76 3.95 -93.62
N ALA A 455 -68.68 4.25 -92.90
CA ALA A 455 -68.59 4.11 -91.44
C ALA A 455 -68.87 5.45 -90.77
N GLU A 456 -69.76 5.49 -89.78
CA GLU A 456 -70.03 6.66 -88.94
C GLU A 456 -69.58 6.40 -87.50
N GLU A 457 -68.79 7.32 -86.94
CA GLU A 457 -68.20 7.27 -85.59
C GLU A 457 -69.12 7.95 -84.56
N TYR A 458 -69.41 7.27 -83.44
CA TYR A 458 -70.10 7.85 -82.29
C TYR A 458 -69.20 7.81 -81.05
N GLN A 459 -69.28 8.84 -80.19
CA GLN A 459 -68.59 8.89 -78.90
C GLN A 459 -69.60 8.77 -77.76
N THR A 460 -69.41 7.79 -76.87
CA THR A 460 -70.23 7.63 -75.66
C THR A 460 -69.40 7.94 -74.42
N PRO A 461 -69.84 8.86 -73.53
CA PRO A 461 -69.14 9.14 -72.28
C PRO A 461 -69.33 7.98 -71.30
N VAL A 462 -68.23 7.50 -70.70
CA VAL A 462 -68.20 6.50 -69.65
C VAL A 462 -67.49 7.10 -68.45
N GLN A 463 -68.19 7.19 -67.32
CA GLN A 463 -67.62 7.61 -66.04
C GLN A 463 -66.80 6.46 -65.45
N ARG A 464 -65.55 6.76 -65.10
CA ARG A 464 -64.63 5.83 -64.46
C ARG A 464 -64.23 6.40 -63.12
N ILE A 465 -64.52 5.64 -62.07
CA ILE A 465 -64.17 5.96 -60.69
C ILE A 465 -62.83 5.29 -60.39
N GLU A 466 -61.78 6.07 -60.13
CA GLU A 466 -60.47 5.56 -59.71
C GLU A 466 -60.19 5.98 -58.26
N GLN A 467 -59.86 5.01 -57.40
CA GLN A 467 -59.38 5.27 -56.05
C GLN A 467 -57.86 5.31 -56.06
N ARG A 468 -57.28 6.41 -55.55
CA ARG A 468 -55.81 6.57 -55.44
C ARG A 468 -55.44 6.87 -54.00
N VAL A 469 -54.36 6.24 -53.53
CA VAL A 469 -53.76 6.56 -52.23
C VAL A 469 -52.99 7.86 -52.37
N THR A 470 -53.45 8.93 -51.73
CA THR A 470 -52.87 10.27 -51.82
C THR A 470 -51.90 10.59 -50.68
N GLY A 471 -51.89 9.77 -49.62
CA GLY A 471 -50.98 9.89 -48.49
C GLY A 471 -51.23 8.85 -47.40
N TYR A 472 -50.59 9.02 -46.24
CA TYR A 472 -50.83 8.21 -45.05
C TYR A 472 -51.07 9.12 -43.85
N ASP A 473 -52.06 8.79 -43.05
CA ASP A 473 -52.16 9.28 -41.68
C ASP A 473 -51.25 8.47 -40.78
N GLU A 474 -50.38 9.17 -40.04
CA GLU A 474 -49.52 8.54 -39.05
C GLU A 474 -50.11 8.75 -37.66
N GLU A 475 -50.48 7.66 -36.99
CA GLU A 475 -50.91 7.65 -35.60
C GLU A 475 -49.87 6.91 -34.75
N ILE A 476 -49.43 7.49 -33.63
CA ILE A 476 -48.52 6.83 -32.70
C ILE A 476 -49.33 5.79 -31.92
N VAL A 477 -49.10 4.51 -32.20
CA VAL A 477 -49.85 3.41 -31.58
C VAL A 477 -49.15 2.83 -30.35
N ALA A 478 -47.85 3.04 -30.22
CA ALA A 478 -47.08 2.67 -29.05
C ALA A 478 -45.77 3.45 -29.00
N THR A 479 -45.18 3.56 -27.81
CA THR A 479 -43.82 4.06 -27.64
C THR A 479 -43.00 2.92 -27.06
N VAL A 480 -41.88 2.59 -27.68
CA VAL A 480 -40.93 1.60 -27.16
C VAL A 480 -39.67 2.30 -26.67
N THR A 481 -39.20 1.86 -25.51
CA THR A 481 -37.94 2.31 -24.92
C THR A 481 -36.80 1.50 -25.54
N GLU A 482 -36.00 2.15 -26.39
CA GLU A 482 -34.84 1.54 -27.03
C GLU A 482 -33.58 1.88 -26.22
N VAL A 483 -32.71 0.88 -25.99
CA VAL A 483 -31.39 1.09 -25.38
C VAL A 483 -30.50 1.74 -26.44
N VAL A 484 -30.10 2.98 -26.19
CA VAL A 484 -29.28 3.79 -27.11
C VAL A 484 -27.80 3.48 -26.93
N SER A 485 -27.38 3.35 -25.69
CA SER A 485 -25.98 3.12 -25.34
C SER A 485 -25.89 2.52 -23.93
N VAL A 486 -24.78 1.84 -23.65
CA VAL A 486 -24.39 1.45 -22.30
C VAL A 486 -23.08 2.16 -22.02
N VAL A 487 -23.08 3.09 -21.07
CA VAL A 487 -21.92 3.91 -20.72
C VAL A 487 -21.44 3.52 -19.32
N PRO A 488 -20.14 3.27 -19.11
CA PRO A 488 -19.62 3.02 -17.78
C PRO A 488 -19.72 4.29 -16.93
N GLU A 489 -20.39 4.20 -15.79
CA GLU A 489 -20.57 5.27 -14.81
C GLU A 489 -19.81 4.90 -13.52
N VAL A 490 -18.97 5.82 -13.02
CA VAL A 490 -18.25 5.63 -11.76
C VAL A 490 -19.22 5.85 -10.59
N VAL A 491 -19.51 4.78 -9.85
CA VAL A 491 -20.44 4.78 -8.71
C VAL A 491 -19.74 4.82 -7.35
N GLY A 492 -18.41 4.71 -7.34
CA GLY A 492 -17.64 4.82 -6.11
C GLY A 492 -16.16 4.64 -6.33
N LYS A 493 -15.43 4.57 -5.23
CA LYS A 493 -14.01 4.24 -5.18
C LYS A 493 -13.79 3.09 -4.21
N ARG A 494 -12.88 2.19 -4.54
CA ARG A 494 -12.45 1.08 -3.70
C ARG A 494 -10.96 1.22 -3.46
N SER A 495 -10.57 1.17 -2.20
CA SER A 495 -9.17 1.11 -1.79
C SER A 495 -8.63 -0.31 -1.94
N LEU A 496 -7.40 -0.43 -2.41
CA LEU A 496 -6.70 -1.71 -2.55
C LEU A 496 -5.66 -1.89 -1.44
N ALA A 497 -5.15 -3.11 -1.33
CA ALA A 497 -3.95 -3.41 -0.55
C ALA A 497 -2.79 -2.50 -0.98
N GLY A 498 -1.95 -2.06 -0.05
CA GLY A 498 -0.89 -1.08 -0.29
C GLY A 498 0.06 -1.43 -1.44
N GLY A 499 0.49 -2.69 -1.52
CA GLY A 499 1.39 -3.15 -2.58
C GLY A 499 2.68 -2.34 -2.69
N VAL A 500 3.22 -2.23 -3.90
CA VAL A 500 4.50 -1.57 -4.16
C VAL A 500 4.54 -0.09 -3.75
N PRO A 501 3.50 0.74 -4.00
CA PRO A 501 3.52 2.16 -3.59
C PRO A 501 3.72 2.37 -2.07
N VAL A 502 3.15 1.49 -1.24
CA VAL A 502 3.35 1.56 0.22
C VAL A 502 4.75 1.12 0.62
N ILE A 503 5.32 0.11 -0.05
CA ILE A 503 6.69 -0.33 0.18
C ILE A 503 7.67 0.81 -0.16
N GLU A 504 7.52 1.42 -1.34
CA GLU A 504 8.36 2.54 -1.80
C GLU A 504 8.30 3.71 -0.83
N LEU A 505 7.10 4.06 -0.35
CA LEU A 505 6.91 5.11 0.65
C LEU A 505 7.68 4.81 1.95
N LEU A 506 7.44 3.66 2.56
CA LEU A 506 7.99 3.32 3.87
C LEU A 506 9.50 3.13 3.82
N VAL A 507 10.00 2.37 2.83
CA VAL A 507 11.44 2.19 2.59
C VAL A 507 12.09 3.54 2.32
N GLY A 508 11.48 4.38 1.49
CA GLY A 508 11.99 5.71 1.18
C GLY A 508 12.07 6.63 2.39
N VAL A 509 11.05 6.63 3.26
CA VAL A 509 11.08 7.39 4.53
C VAL A 509 12.19 6.87 5.43
N GLY A 510 12.26 5.56 5.71
CA GLY A 510 13.27 4.98 6.60
C GLY A 510 14.70 5.23 6.13
N HIS A 511 15.02 4.89 4.87
CA HIS A 511 16.36 5.11 4.33
C HIS A 511 16.69 6.59 4.13
N GLY A 512 15.71 7.43 3.77
CA GLY A 512 15.89 8.86 3.60
C GLY A 512 16.25 9.55 4.91
N VAL A 513 15.54 9.24 5.99
CA VAL A 513 15.86 9.74 7.33
C VAL A 513 17.25 9.28 7.78
N ARG A 514 17.59 8.00 7.55
CA ARG A 514 18.91 7.47 7.86
C ARG A 514 20.02 8.27 7.16
N ARG A 515 19.87 8.55 5.86
CA ARG A 515 20.85 9.34 5.08
C ARG A 515 21.00 10.76 5.57
N HIS A 516 19.87 11.40 5.88
CA HIS A 516 19.89 12.74 6.43
C HIS A 516 20.67 12.80 7.75
N LEU A 517 20.43 11.85 8.66
CA LEU A 517 21.14 11.75 9.94
C LEU A 517 22.62 11.38 9.79
N ALA A 518 22.99 10.66 8.72
CA ALA A 518 24.38 10.34 8.41
C ALA A 518 25.18 11.56 7.89
N GLY A 519 24.53 12.70 7.64
CA GLY A 519 25.20 13.95 7.27
C GLY A 519 25.46 14.11 5.78
N ASP A 520 24.62 13.54 4.90
CA ASP A 520 24.72 13.65 3.43
C ASP A 520 24.60 15.10 2.88
N GLY A 521 24.55 16.13 3.74
CA GLY A 521 24.54 17.55 3.38
C GLY A 521 23.28 18.05 2.67
N SER A 522 22.37 17.14 2.32
CA SER A 522 21.10 17.41 1.66
C SER A 522 19.96 17.48 2.69
N GLY A 523 18.95 18.31 2.43
CA GLY A 523 17.75 18.38 3.27
C GLY A 523 17.02 17.02 3.35
N VAL A 524 16.26 16.80 4.42
CA VAL A 524 15.55 15.53 4.66
C VAL A 524 14.63 15.15 3.50
N GLU A 525 13.96 16.13 2.89
CA GLU A 525 13.13 15.95 1.70
C GLU A 525 13.90 15.34 0.52
N ALA A 526 15.07 15.90 0.21
CA ALA A 526 15.92 15.40 -0.87
C ALA A 526 16.43 13.97 -0.58
N CYS A 527 16.75 13.68 0.68
CA CYS A 527 17.18 12.35 1.09
C CYS A 527 16.06 11.31 0.94
N ILE A 528 14.83 11.65 1.36
CA ILE A 528 13.64 10.79 1.21
C ILE A 528 13.31 10.59 -0.27
N ALA A 529 13.27 11.65 -1.07
CA ALA A 529 13.00 11.56 -2.50
C ALA A 529 14.03 10.67 -3.23
N ALA A 530 15.32 10.83 -2.91
CA ALA A 530 16.38 10.00 -3.48
C ALA A 530 16.26 8.52 -3.06
N ALA A 531 15.91 8.26 -1.80
CA ALA A 531 15.67 6.91 -1.30
C ALA A 531 14.44 6.27 -1.95
N GLN A 532 13.34 6.99 -2.11
CA GLN A 532 12.14 6.53 -2.82
C GLN A 532 12.45 6.17 -4.28
N GLN A 533 13.18 7.03 -4.98
CA GLN A 533 13.57 6.78 -6.37
C GLN A 533 14.45 5.52 -6.50
N GLN A 534 15.36 5.29 -5.55
CA GLN A 534 16.16 4.07 -5.54
C GLN A 534 15.33 2.83 -5.26
N ALA A 535 14.38 2.90 -4.33
CA ALA A 535 13.45 1.81 -4.07
C ALA A 535 12.60 1.50 -5.31
N GLU A 536 12.05 2.52 -5.98
CA GLU A 536 11.28 2.38 -7.21
C GLU A 536 12.09 1.66 -8.30
N LEU A 537 13.33 2.09 -8.54
CA LEU A 537 14.23 1.45 -9.52
C LEU A 537 14.56 0.00 -9.15
N ALA A 538 14.82 -0.28 -7.87
CA ALA A 538 15.17 -1.62 -7.38
C ALA A 538 13.99 -2.59 -7.44
N LEU A 539 12.77 -2.11 -7.20
CA LEU A 539 11.55 -2.91 -7.13
C LEU A 539 10.82 -3.02 -8.47
N HIS A 540 11.10 -2.14 -9.44
CA HIS A 540 10.48 -2.16 -10.77
C HIS A 540 10.43 -3.56 -11.42
N PRO A 541 11.49 -4.39 -11.40
CA PRO A 541 11.45 -5.73 -11.99
C PRO A 541 10.48 -6.70 -11.27
N GLU A 542 10.21 -6.49 -9.98
CA GLU A 542 9.37 -7.37 -9.15
C GLU A 542 7.97 -6.79 -8.93
N ARG A 543 7.64 -5.64 -9.55
CA ARG A 543 6.42 -4.89 -9.25
C ARG A 543 5.15 -5.72 -9.35
N THR A 544 4.97 -6.42 -10.48
CA THR A 544 3.81 -7.28 -10.71
C THR A 544 3.72 -8.43 -9.70
N ARG A 545 4.87 -9.00 -9.30
CA ARG A 545 4.92 -10.08 -8.32
C ARG A 545 4.56 -9.58 -6.92
N LEU A 546 5.12 -8.45 -6.51
CA LEU A 546 4.85 -7.82 -5.22
C LEU A 546 3.39 -7.39 -5.10
N ASP A 547 2.82 -6.78 -6.14
CA ASP A 547 1.40 -6.42 -6.13
C ASP A 547 0.52 -7.67 -6.09
N LYS A 548 0.88 -8.76 -6.78
CA LYS A 548 0.14 -10.03 -6.67
C LYS A 548 0.19 -10.58 -5.24
N LEU A 549 1.38 -10.66 -4.64
CA LEU A 549 1.57 -11.10 -3.25
C LEU A 549 0.77 -10.24 -2.27
N ALA A 550 0.69 -8.93 -2.50
CA ALA A 550 -0.08 -8.02 -1.66
C ALA A 550 -1.59 -8.35 -1.63
N HIS A 551 -2.12 -8.93 -2.70
CA HIS A 551 -3.52 -9.37 -2.76
C HIS A 551 -3.76 -10.77 -2.16
N GLU A 552 -2.71 -11.57 -1.94
CA GLU A 552 -2.80 -12.93 -1.41
C GLU A 552 -2.98 -12.96 0.14
N GLY A 553 -2.78 -11.83 0.82
CA GLY A 553 -3.08 -11.64 2.25
C GLY A 553 -1.98 -12.12 3.22
N GLY A 554 -2.33 -12.34 4.50
CA GLY A 554 -1.38 -12.48 5.62
C GLY A 554 -0.30 -13.55 5.50
N GLN A 555 -0.44 -14.54 4.62
CA GLN A 555 0.60 -15.56 4.37
C GLN A 555 1.71 -15.09 3.41
N ALA A 556 1.52 -13.97 2.72
CA ALA A 556 2.47 -13.45 1.74
C ALA A 556 3.57 -12.56 2.36
N GLU A 557 3.47 -12.19 3.64
CA GLU A 557 4.43 -11.29 4.30
C GLU A 557 5.88 -11.79 4.15
N ALA A 558 6.14 -13.06 4.47
CA ALA A 558 7.48 -13.64 4.37
C ALA A 558 8.02 -13.66 2.93
N ALA A 559 7.14 -13.86 1.95
CA ALA A 559 7.51 -13.83 0.53
C ALA A 559 7.85 -12.41 0.06
N ILE A 560 7.10 -11.41 0.52
CA ILE A 560 7.41 -9.99 0.26
C ILE A 560 8.75 -9.63 0.90
N VAL A 561 8.95 -9.97 2.19
CA VAL A 561 10.23 -9.73 2.89
C VAL A 561 11.41 -10.34 2.13
N GLY A 562 11.29 -11.56 1.63
CA GLY A 562 12.35 -12.19 0.82
C GLY A 562 12.70 -11.38 -0.43
N VAL A 563 11.70 -10.86 -1.14
CA VAL A 563 11.93 -9.99 -2.32
C VAL A 563 12.61 -8.68 -1.92
N LEU A 564 12.20 -8.08 -0.79
CA LEU A 564 12.79 -6.83 -0.31
C LEU A 564 14.24 -7.02 0.14
N ASP A 565 14.53 -8.09 0.90
CA ASP A 565 15.88 -8.44 1.33
C ASP A 565 16.81 -8.66 0.13
N ASP A 566 16.32 -9.26 -0.96
CA ASP A 566 17.10 -9.49 -2.19
C ASP A 566 17.31 -8.21 -3.00
N ARG A 567 16.25 -7.42 -3.22
CA ARG A 567 16.29 -6.25 -4.13
C ARG A 567 16.83 -4.99 -3.50
N LEU A 568 16.65 -4.82 -2.18
CA LEU A 568 17.03 -3.61 -1.45
C LEU A 568 18.30 -3.80 -0.61
N ALA A 569 19.02 -4.91 -0.73
CA ALA A 569 20.26 -5.19 0.02
C ALA A 569 21.33 -4.10 -0.09
N GLY A 570 21.34 -3.35 -1.20
CA GLY A 570 22.32 -2.29 -1.49
C GLY A 570 21.92 -0.87 -1.08
N MET A 571 20.68 -0.67 -0.60
CA MET A 571 20.22 0.61 -0.02
C MET A 571 20.58 0.69 1.47
#